data_AF-A0A376LDC8-F1
#
_entry.id   AF-A0A376LDC8-F1
#
_cell.length_a   1.000
_cell.length_b   1.000
_cell.length_c   1.000
_cell.angle_alpha   90.00
_cell.angle_beta   90.00
_cell.angle_gamma   90.00
#
_symmetry.space_group_name_H-M   'P 1'
#
loop_
_entity.id
_entity.type
_entity.pdbx_description
1 polymer ?
#
loop_
_entity_poly.entity_id
_entity_poly.type
_entity_poly.pdbx_seq_one_letter_code
_entity_poly.pdbx_strand_id
1 'polypeptide(L)'
;MAANTTNITNLTSEVAGNTTSITNLTDTVTNLGEDALKWDDAAGAFTAAHGTNATNKITNVTAGELSDTSTDAVNGSQLKATKDDVAANTTNITNLTGEVAGNTTSITNLTDTVNNLGEDALKWDDAAGAFTAAHGTNATNKISNVQAGIVSSDSTDAINGSQLYGLADSFTSYLGGGADISDTGVLTGPTYSIGGTDYTNVGMLWLRLTLHLVILSVMLCSGIQPQANSAPNTALIMIPV
;
A
#
# COMPACT_ATOMS: atom_id res chain seq x y z
N MET A 1 18.33 -119.00 33.81
CA MET A 1 17.07 -118.27 34.07
C MET A 1 17.32 -116.93 34.75
N ALA A 2 18.01 -116.85 35.89
CA ALA A 2 18.26 -115.59 36.61
C ALA A 2 18.94 -114.48 35.76
N ALA A 3 19.97 -114.81 34.97
CA ALA A 3 20.65 -113.85 34.09
C ALA A 3 19.70 -113.23 33.03
N ASN A 4 18.79 -114.04 32.47
CA ASN A 4 17.80 -113.54 31.51
C ASN A 4 16.82 -112.59 32.19
N THR A 5 16.40 -112.89 33.43
CA THR A 5 15.54 -111.98 34.21
C THR A 5 16.23 -110.63 34.44
N THR A 6 17.51 -110.61 34.85
CA THR A 6 18.26 -109.36 35.02
C THR A 6 18.40 -108.57 33.73
N ASN A 7 18.74 -109.22 32.62
CA ASN A 7 18.87 -108.55 31.31
C ASN A 7 17.54 -107.93 30.87
N ILE A 8 16.43 -108.64 31.03
CA ILE A 8 15.08 -108.14 30.73
C ILE A 8 14.76 -106.91 31.58
N THR A 9 15.08 -106.92 32.88
CA THR A 9 14.87 -105.76 33.75
C THR A 9 15.69 -104.56 33.29
N ASN A 10 16.99 -104.74 32.98
CA ASN A 10 17.85 -103.66 32.51
C ASN A 10 17.33 -103.06 31.19
N LEU A 11 16.98 -103.91 30.21
CA LEU A 11 16.38 -103.46 28.95
C LEU A 11 15.07 -102.70 29.18
N THR A 12 14.25 -103.16 30.14
CA THR A 12 13.00 -102.46 30.50
C THR A 12 13.29 -101.08 31.06
N SER A 13 14.28 -100.93 31.93
CA SER A 13 14.70 -99.63 32.48
C SER A 13 15.30 -98.70 31.41
N GLU A 14 16.14 -99.22 30.51
CA GLU A 14 16.70 -98.47 29.39
C GLU A 14 15.61 -97.99 28.44
N VAL A 15 14.64 -98.86 28.11
CA VAL A 15 13.48 -98.49 27.29
C VAL A 15 12.62 -97.43 27.98
N ALA A 16 12.39 -97.54 29.28
CA ALA A 16 11.67 -96.50 30.04
C ALA A 16 12.43 -95.16 30.03
N GLY A 17 13.76 -95.19 30.20
CA GLY A 17 14.62 -94.01 30.12
C GLY A 17 14.60 -93.37 28.72
N ASN A 18 14.67 -94.19 27.67
CA ASN A 18 14.57 -93.74 26.29
C ASN A 18 13.19 -93.12 26.01
N THR A 19 12.12 -93.72 26.52
CA THR A 19 10.75 -93.21 26.39
C THR A 19 10.64 -91.80 26.98
N THR A 20 11.11 -91.61 28.22
CA THR A 20 11.12 -90.28 28.87
C THR A 20 11.94 -89.26 28.08
N SER A 21 13.11 -89.67 27.58
CA SER A 21 13.98 -88.77 26.80
C SER A 21 13.31 -88.33 25.50
N ILE A 22 12.63 -89.25 24.81
CA ILE A 22 11.87 -88.95 23.58
C ILE A 22 10.71 -88.00 23.86
N THR A 23 9.98 -88.19 24.96
CA THR A 23 8.91 -87.27 25.37
C THR A 23 9.45 -85.86 25.59
N ASN A 24 10.53 -85.71 26.38
CA ASN A 24 11.14 -84.41 26.65
C ASN A 24 11.63 -83.71 25.36
N LEU A 25 12.18 -84.48 24.41
CA LEU A 25 12.57 -83.96 23.11
C LEU A 25 11.37 -83.53 22.28
N THR A 26 10.28 -84.30 22.31
CA THR A 26 9.04 -83.97 21.59
C THR A 26 8.44 -82.66 22.10
N ASP A 27 8.42 -82.47 23.42
CA ASP A 27 7.93 -81.24 24.05
C ASP A 27 8.82 -80.05 23.67
N THR A 28 10.15 -80.22 23.73
CA THR A 28 11.11 -79.17 23.35
C THR A 28 10.93 -78.75 21.89
N VAL A 29 10.79 -79.70 20.98
CA VAL A 29 10.58 -79.43 19.55
C VAL A 29 9.24 -78.75 19.31
N THR A 30 8.19 -79.16 20.02
CA THR A 30 6.87 -78.52 19.92
C THR A 30 6.95 -77.06 20.36
N ASN A 31 7.59 -76.78 21.49
CA ASN A 31 7.73 -75.42 22.02
C ASN A 31 8.58 -74.52 21.12
N LEU A 32 9.73 -75.01 20.61
CA LEU A 32 10.51 -74.29 19.60
C LEU A 32 9.69 -74.02 18.34
N GLY A 33 8.89 -75.02 17.96
CA GLY A 33 7.94 -74.95 16.88
C GLY A 33 6.81 -73.96 17.13
N GLU A 34 6.55 -73.45 18.33
CA GLU A 34 5.53 -72.44 18.61
C GLU A 34 6.12 -71.03 18.73
N ASP A 35 7.29 -70.90 19.36
CA ASP A 35 7.91 -69.61 19.70
C ASP A 35 8.86 -69.04 18.63
N ALA A 36 9.27 -69.84 17.64
CA ALA A 36 10.16 -69.37 16.59
C ALA A 36 9.47 -68.42 15.59
N LEU A 37 10.24 -67.52 14.97
CA LEU A 37 9.82 -66.84 13.75
C LEU A 37 9.75 -67.86 12.61
N LYS A 38 8.54 -68.10 12.10
CA LYS A 38 8.29 -69.13 11.09
C LYS A 38 8.28 -68.54 9.70
N TRP A 39 8.80 -69.32 8.75
CA TRP A 39 8.48 -69.10 7.36
C TRP A 39 7.02 -69.48 7.09
N ASP A 40 6.25 -68.56 6.53
CA ASP A 40 4.90 -68.77 6.03
C ASP A 40 4.99 -68.96 4.51
N ASP A 41 4.86 -70.21 4.05
CA ASP A 41 4.93 -70.57 2.63
C ASP A 41 3.83 -69.91 1.80
N ALA A 42 2.65 -69.70 2.38
CA ALA A 42 1.55 -69.06 1.67
C ALA A 42 1.82 -67.56 1.47
N ALA A 43 2.45 -66.92 2.45
CA ALA A 43 2.84 -65.51 2.37
C ALA A 43 4.19 -65.29 1.66
N GLY A 44 5.03 -66.31 1.54
CA GLY A 44 6.40 -66.21 1.05
C GLY A 44 7.27 -65.30 1.93
N ALA A 45 7.05 -65.31 3.25
CA ALA A 45 7.74 -64.43 4.20
C ALA A 45 7.85 -65.05 5.59
N PHE A 46 8.76 -64.51 6.42
CA PHE A 46 8.73 -64.80 7.86
C PHE A 46 7.55 -64.08 8.52
N THR A 47 6.80 -64.80 9.35
CA THR A 47 5.68 -64.24 10.12
C THR A 47 6.11 -63.92 11.55
N ALA A 48 5.67 -62.74 12.04
CA ALA A 48 5.74 -62.35 13.44
C ALA A 48 4.45 -62.72 14.21
N ALA A 49 3.58 -63.55 13.63
CA ALA A 49 2.42 -64.08 14.34
C ALA A 49 2.84 -65.00 15.48
N HIS A 50 2.19 -64.89 16.63
CA HIS A 50 2.44 -65.72 17.81
C HIS A 50 1.16 -65.84 18.63
N GLY A 51 0.85 -67.05 19.07
CA GLY A 51 -0.43 -67.37 19.72
C GLY A 51 -1.62 -67.02 18.82
N THR A 52 -2.56 -66.24 19.34
CA THR A 52 -3.75 -65.77 18.61
C THR A 52 -3.54 -64.44 17.88
N ASN A 53 -2.37 -63.80 18.01
CA ASN A 53 -2.08 -62.52 17.38
C ASN A 53 -1.50 -62.71 15.98
N ALA A 54 -2.14 -62.10 14.98
CA ALA A 54 -1.67 -62.14 13.60
C ALA A 54 -0.38 -61.32 13.37
N THR A 55 -0.07 -60.36 14.24
CA THR A 55 1.14 -59.52 14.18
C THR A 55 1.67 -59.22 15.57
N ASN A 56 2.99 -59.17 15.73
CA ASN A 56 3.64 -58.75 16.97
C ASN A 56 4.79 -57.79 16.70
N LYS A 57 5.30 -57.13 17.75
CA LYS A 57 6.45 -56.24 17.66
C LYS A 57 7.73 -57.06 17.50
N ILE A 58 8.59 -56.64 16.59
CA ILE A 58 10.00 -57.03 16.56
C ILE A 58 10.78 -55.89 17.22
N THR A 59 11.33 -56.15 18.41
CA THR A 59 12.06 -55.15 19.20
C THR A 59 13.55 -55.52 19.27
N ASN A 60 14.36 -54.64 19.88
CA ASN A 60 15.82 -54.77 19.95
C ASN A 60 16.48 -54.85 18.57
N VAL A 61 15.82 -54.23 17.57
CA VAL A 61 16.38 -54.04 16.23
C VAL A 61 17.41 -52.92 16.31
N THR A 62 18.68 -53.27 16.18
CA THR A 62 19.76 -52.29 15.99
C THR A 62 19.45 -51.44 14.76
N ALA A 63 19.84 -50.16 14.76
CA ALA A 63 19.61 -49.29 13.62
C ALA A 63 20.22 -49.91 12.36
N GLY A 64 19.38 -50.10 11.34
CA GLY A 64 19.82 -50.66 10.07
C GLY A 64 20.71 -49.69 9.31
N GLU A 65 21.59 -50.19 8.45
CA GLU A 65 22.35 -49.33 7.55
C GLU A 65 21.38 -48.57 6.62
N LEU A 66 21.60 -47.27 6.44
CA LEU A 66 20.84 -46.45 5.49
C LEU A 66 21.70 -46.20 4.24
N SER A 67 21.61 -47.11 3.28
CA SER A 67 22.29 -47.04 1.99
C SER A 67 21.38 -47.58 0.88
N ASP A 68 21.66 -47.22 -0.37
CA ASP A 68 20.82 -47.58 -1.52
C ASP A 68 20.67 -49.10 -1.75
N THR A 69 21.57 -49.89 -1.17
CA THR A 69 21.59 -51.36 -1.28
C THR A 69 21.26 -52.07 0.03
N SER A 70 20.93 -51.33 1.08
CA SER A 70 20.64 -51.93 2.39
C SER A 70 19.39 -52.80 2.34
N THR A 71 19.47 -53.96 2.99
CA THR A 71 18.34 -54.86 3.24
C THR A 71 18.03 -54.96 4.73
N ASP A 72 18.64 -54.09 5.55
CA ASP A 72 18.45 -54.10 6.99
C ASP A 72 17.06 -53.58 7.35
N ALA A 73 16.47 -54.15 8.39
CA ALA A 73 15.29 -53.57 9.00
C ALA A 73 15.66 -52.24 9.68
N VAL A 74 14.89 -51.19 9.41
CA VAL A 74 15.03 -49.92 10.13
C VAL A 74 14.20 -49.92 11.41
N ASN A 75 14.70 -49.27 12.44
CA ASN A 75 13.99 -49.18 13.72
C ASN A 75 13.28 -47.83 13.90
N GLY A 76 12.56 -47.69 15.01
CA GLY A 76 11.76 -46.51 15.30
C GLY A 76 12.57 -45.21 15.47
N SER A 77 13.84 -45.26 15.89
CA SER A 77 14.64 -44.03 16.06
C SER A 77 15.03 -43.44 14.71
N GLN A 78 15.31 -44.27 13.71
CA GLN A 78 15.60 -43.81 12.34
C GLN A 78 14.38 -43.14 11.71
N LEU A 79 13.21 -43.78 11.80
CA LEU A 79 11.95 -43.20 11.31
C LEU A 79 11.58 -41.91 12.07
N LYS A 80 11.89 -41.84 13.37
CA LYS A 80 11.66 -40.64 14.19
C LYS A 80 12.53 -39.46 13.74
N ALA A 81 13.81 -39.69 13.42
CA ALA A 81 14.69 -38.64 12.91
C ALA A 81 14.13 -38.00 11.63
N THR A 82 13.73 -38.83 10.65
CA THR A 82 13.07 -38.34 9.43
C THR A 82 11.77 -37.58 9.73
N LYS A 83 10.96 -38.07 10.69
CA LYS A 83 9.73 -37.39 11.10
C LYS A 83 10.00 -36.01 11.71
N ASP A 84 11.09 -35.85 12.44
CA ASP A 84 11.48 -34.56 13.02
C ASP A 84 11.93 -33.56 11.95
N ASP A 85 12.70 -34.02 10.96
CA ASP A 85 13.07 -33.19 9.80
C ASP A 85 11.83 -32.73 9.01
N VAL A 86 10.87 -33.63 8.81
CA VAL A 86 9.59 -33.30 8.14
C VAL A 86 8.76 -32.30 8.97
N ALA A 87 8.75 -32.44 10.29
CA ALA A 87 8.08 -31.49 11.17
C ALA A 87 8.73 -30.10 11.10
N ALA A 88 10.08 -30.03 11.12
CA ALA A 88 10.82 -28.79 10.95
C ALA A 88 10.52 -28.12 9.59
N ASN A 89 10.48 -28.89 8.51
CA ASN A 89 10.09 -28.41 7.18
C ASN A 89 8.66 -27.85 7.18
N THR A 90 7.73 -28.52 7.87
CA THR A 90 6.34 -28.08 7.99
C THR A 90 6.24 -26.73 8.71
N THR A 91 7.01 -26.54 9.78
CA THR A 91 7.10 -25.25 10.49
C THR A 91 7.69 -24.16 9.59
N ASN A 92 8.78 -24.45 8.89
CA ASN A 92 9.40 -23.49 7.97
C ASN A 92 8.45 -23.04 6.85
N ILE A 93 7.69 -23.97 6.26
CA ILE A 93 6.67 -23.65 5.24
C ILE A 93 5.57 -22.76 5.82
N THR A 94 5.13 -23.03 7.06
CA THR A 94 4.12 -22.22 7.74
C THR A 94 4.63 -20.79 7.97
N ASN A 95 5.89 -20.63 8.41
CA ASN A 95 6.51 -19.32 8.62
C ASN A 95 6.62 -18.55 7.30
N LEU A 96 7.12 -19.18 6.23
CA LEU A 96 7.20 -18.58 4.90
C LEU A 96 5.83 -18.13 4.38
N THR A 97 4.78 -18.91 4.64
CA THR A 97 3.41 -18.53 4.28
C THR A 97 2.98 -17.23 5.00
N GLY A 98 3.33 -17.10 6.28
CA GLY A 98 3.07 -15.88 7.05
C GLY A 98 3.85 -14.67 6.54
N GLU A 99 5.14 -14.84 6.24
CA GLU A 99 5.99 -13.77 5.67
C GLU A 99 5.46 -13.29 4.31
N VAL A 100 5.05 -14.21 3.44
CA VAL A 100 4.46 -13.89 2.13
C VAL A 100 3.14 -13.13 2.27
N ALA A 101 2.29 -13.51 3.22
CA ALA A 101 1.06 -12.77 3.50
C ALA A 101 1.35 -11.34 4.02
N GLY A 102 2.37 -11.19 4.86
CA GLY A 102 2.88 -9.89 5.30
C GLY A 102 3.34 -9.02 4.13
N ASN A 103 4.20 -9.57 3.26
CA ASN A 103 4.68 -8.88 2.06
C ASN A 103 3.54 -8.48 1.13
N THR A 104 2.53 -9.34 0.96
CA THR A 104 1.34 -9.05 0.14
C THR A 104 0.61 -7.81 0.68
N THR A 105 0.44 -7.72 2.01
CA THR A 105 -0.21 -6.56 2.65
C THR A 105 0.62 -5.28 2.45
N SER A 106 1.94 -5.35 2.63
CA SER A 106 2.82 -4.19 2.41
C SER A 106 2.80 -3.69 0.98
N ILE A 107 2.77 -4.60 0.00
CA ILE A 107 2.68 -4.25 -1.43
C ILE A 107 1.36 -3.56 -1.75
N THR A 108 0.24 -4.05 -1.21
CA THR A 108 -1.07 -3.40 -1.36
C THR A 108 -1.05 -1.97 -0.80
N ASN A 109 -0.55 -1.79 0.43
CA ASN A 109 -0.47 -0.47 1.06
C ASN A 109 0.42 0.51 0.26
N LEU A 110 1.53 0.02 -0.30
CA LEU A 110 2.40 0.83 -1.15
C LEU A 110 1.69 1.21 -2.45
N THR A 111 0.95 0.28 -3.05
CA THR A 111 0.16 0.53 -4.27
C THR A 111 -0.88 1.63 -4.02
N ASP A 112 -1.60 1.57 -2.92
CA ASP A 112 -2.59 2.60 -2.54
C ASP A 112 -1.91 3.96 -2.33
N THR A 113 -0.76 3.98 -1.65
CA THR A 113 0.02 5.21 -1.43
C THR A 113 0.47 5.82 -2.77
N VAL A 114 1.00 5.00 -3.68
CA VAL A 114 1.45 5.45 -5.00
C VAL A 114 0.27 5.95 -5.84
N ASN A 115 -0.88 5.29 -5.77
CA ASN A 115 -2.08 5.75 -6.47
C ASN A 115 -2.57 7.10 -5.93
N ASN A 116 -2.60 7.27 -4.61
CA ASN A 116 -3.00 8.53 -3.98
C ASN A 116 -2.02 9.68 -4.32
N LEU A 117 -0.70 9.42 -4.27
CA LEU A 117 0.30 10.39 -4.75
C LEU A 117 0.13 10.69 -6.23
N GLY A 118 -0.24 9.68 -7.00
CA GLY A 118 -0.77 9.81 -8.34
C GLY A 118 -1.88 10.86 -8.32
N GLU A 119 -3.02 10.63 -7.71
CA GLU A 119 -4.18 11.52 -7.83
C GLU A 119 -4.00 12.93 -7.24
N ASP A 120 -3.31 13.08 -6.11
CA ASP A 120 -3.32 14.30 -5.30
C ASP A 120 -2.13 15.27 -5.54
N ALA A 121 -1.10 14.86 -6.27
CA ALA A 121 0.06 15.71 -6.55
C ALA A 121 -0.16 16.67 -7.73
N LEU A 122 0.62 17.76 -7.76
CA LEU A 122 0.80 18.54 -8.99
C LEU A 122 1.56 17.68 -10.00
N LYS A 123 0.90 17.32 -11.10
CA LYS A 123 1.46 16.44 -12.13
C LYS A 123 2.07 17.22 -13.25
N TRP A 124 3.15 16.71 -13.81
CA TRP A 124 3.59 17.14 -15.13
C TRP A 124 2.58 16.66 -16.19
N ASP A 125 2.06 17.59 -16.97
CA ASP A 125 1.24 17.33 -18.16
C ASP A 125 2.11 17.54 -19.40
N ASP A 126 2.50 16.43 -20.04
CA ASP A 126 3.36 16.44 -21.22
C ASP A 126 2.74 17.18 -22.41
N ALA A 127 1.41 17.12 -22.56
CA ALA A 127 0.72 17.79 -23.65
C ALA A 127 0.69 19.31 -23.44
N ALA A 128 0.54 19.74 -22.19
CA ALA A 128 0.61 21.15 -21.82
C ALA A 128 2.04 21.67 -21.68
N GLY A 129 3.04 20.79 -21.48
CA GLY A 129 4.41 21.16 -21.16
C GLY A 129 4.53 21.92 -19.83
N ALA A 130 3.68 21.58 -18.85
CA ALA A 130 3.57 22.30 -17.58
C ALA A 130 3.08 21.40 -16.44
N PHE A 131 3.23 21.86 -15.20
CA PHE A 131 2.54 21.25 -14.07
C PHE A 131 1.06 21.63 -14.05
N THR A 132 0.18 20.64 -13.90
CA THR A 132 -1.27 20.83 -13.79
C THR A 132 -1.74 20.73 -12.34
N ALA A 133 -2.70 21.59 -12.00
CA ALA A 133 -3.47 21.53 -10.75
C ALA A 133 -4.85 20.89 -10.96
N ALA A 134 -5.06 20.17 -12.06
CA ALA A 134 -6.27 19.40 -12.28
C ALA A 134 -6.39 18.31 -11.20
N HIS A 135 -7.58 18.20 -10.60
CA HIS A 135 -7.88 17.24 -9.54
C HIS A 135 -9.36 16.88 -9.57
N GLY A 136 -9.66 15.58 -9.41
CA GLY A 136 -11.00 15.05 -9.58
C GLY A 136 -11.59 15.38 -10.97
N THR A 137 -12.80 15.93 -10.99
CA THR A 137 -13.46 16.37 -12.24
C THR A 137 -13.10 17.79 -12.68
N ASN A 138 -12.30 18.51 -11.88
CA ASN A 138 -11.98 19.90 -12.14
C ASN A 138 -10.69 20.02 -12.95
N ALA A 139 -10.77 20.64 -14.12
CA ALA A 139 -9.61 20.90 -14.98
C ALA A 139 -8.62 21.92 -14.37
N THR A 140 -9.08 22.76 -13.44
CA THR A 140 -8.24 23.72 -12.70
C THR A 140 -8.69 23.78 -11.24
N ASN A 141 -7.75 23.96 -10.32
CA ASN A 141 -8.03 24.14 -8.90
C ASN A 141 -7.13 25.24 -8.31
N LYS A 142 -7.45 25.65 -7.08
CA LYS A 142 -6.65 26.64 -6.33
C LYS A 142 -5.35 26.00 -5.86
N ILE A 143 -4.25 26.75 -6.00
CA ILE A 143 -3.01 26.51 -5.26
C ILE A 143 -2.98 27.53 -4.12
N SER A 144 -3.34 27.09 -2.91
CA SER A 144 -3.38 27.94 -1.72
C SER A 144 -2.09 27.79 -0.90
N ASN A 145 -1.94 28.61 0.14
CA ASN A 145 -0.74 28.66 0.99
C ASN A 145 0.56 28.95 0.23
N VAL A 146 0.44 29.64 -0.91
CA VAL A 146 1.59 30.18 -1.65
C VAL A 146 2.13 31.37 -0.88
N GLN A 147 3.35 31.24 -0.37
CA GLN A 147 4.10 32.35 0.22
C GLN A 147 4.26 33.46 -0.82
N ALA A 148 4.20 34.73 -0.39
CA ALA A 148 4.39 35.86 -1.30
C ALA A 148 5.76 35.75 -2.00
N GLY A 149 5.74 35.68 -3.33
CA GLY A 149 6.95 35.52 -4.15
C GLY A 149 7.76 36.81 -4.23
N ILE A 150 9.02 36.71 -4.62
CA ILE A 150 9.84 37.91 -4.86
C ILE A 150 9.35 38.60 -6.13
N VAL A 151 9.22 39.94 -6.10
CA VAL A 151 8.88 40.75 -7.27
C VAL A 151 10.13 41.44 -7.78
N SER A 152 10.76 40.87 -8.80
CA SER A 152 11.95 41.40 -9.49
C SER A 152 11.93 40.98 -10.97
N SER A 153 12.84 41.51 -11.79
CA SER A 153 12.88 41.21 -13.23
C SER A 153 13.17 39.75 -13.56
N ASP A 154 13.83 39.04 -12.63
CA ASP A 154 14.36 37.70 -12.87
C ASP A 154 13.70 36.64 -11.98
N SER A 155 12.62 37.01 -11.27
CA SER A 155 11.93 36.11 -10.34
C SER A 155 11.22 34.98 -11.08
N THR A 156 11.31 33.77 -10.51
CA THR A 156 10.55 32.59 -10.93
C THR A 156 9.52 32.15 -9.89
N ASP A 157 9.32 32.97 -8.84
CA ASP A 157 8.38 32.66 -7.77
C ASP A 157 6.94 32.85 -8.24
N ALA A 158 6.05 31.98 -7.79
CA ALA A 158 4.62 32.24 -7.91
C ALA A 158 4.25 33.44 -7.04
N ILE A 159 3.47 34.38 -7.59
CA ILE A 159 2.86 35.45 -6.81
C ILE A 159 1.55 34.97 -6.19
N ASN A 160 1.22 35.48 -5.01
CA ASN A 160 -0.07 35.19 -4.38
C ASN A 160 -1.03 36.38 -4.46
N GLY A 161 -2.26 36.16 -4.01
CA GLY A 161 -3.33 37.17 -4.11
C GLY A 161 -3.05 38.47 -3.35
N SER A 162 -2.33 38.45 -2.22
CA SER A 162 -2.08 39.68 -1.45
C SER A 162 -1.14 40.64 -2.17
N GLN A 163 -0.22 40.11 -2.99
CA GLN A 163 0.69 40.93 -3.79
C GLN A 163 -0.05 41.62 -4.93
N LEU A 164 -0.92 40.90 -5.65
CA LEU A 164 -1.74 41.47 -6.71
C LEU A 164 -2.74 42.50 -6.14
N TYR A 165 -3.35 42.20 -4.99
CA TYR A 165 -4.21 43.13 -4.28
C TYR A 165 -3.45 44.41 -3.88
N GLY A 166 -2.27 44.30 -3.26
CA GLY A 166 -1.48 45.45 -2.84
C GLY A 166 -1.08 46.38 -4.00
N LEU A 167 -0.78 45.81 -5.18
CA LEU A 167 -0.55 46.58 -6.40
C LEU A 167 -1.82 47.33 -6.84
N ALA A 168 -2.96 46.65 -6.87
CA ALA A 168 -4.23 47.23 -7.28
C ALA A 168 -4.69 48.35 -6.31
N ASP A 169 -4.56 48.13 -5.01
CA ASP A 169 -4.89 49.08 -3.94
C ASP A 169 -4.01 50.34 -3.99
N SER A 170 -2.71 50.18 -4.28
CA SER A 170 -1.81 51.32 -4.50
C SER A 170 -2.24 52.12 -5.73
N PHE A 171 -2.68 51.44 -6.79
CA PHE A 171 -3.11 52.08 -8.02
C PHE A 171 -4.42 52.88 -7.85
N THR A 172 -5.42 52.33 -7.17
CA THR A 172 -6.68 53.04 -6.88
C THR A 172 -6.44 54.25 -5.98
N SER A 173 -5.53 54.13 -5.01
CA SER A 173 -5.10 55.25 -4.15
C SER A 173 -4.48 56.39 -4.95
N TYR A 174 -3.66 56.10 -5.97
CA TYR A 174 -3.09 57.15 -6.84
C TYR A 174 -4.11 57.81 -7.76
N LEU A 175 -5.13 57.09 -8.21
CA LEU A 175 -6.22 57.69 -8.98
C LEU A 175 -7.11 58.58 -8.10
N GLY A 176 -7.40 58.16 -6.86
CA GLY A 176 -8.35 58.85 -6.01
C GLY A 176 -9.75 58.86 -6.62
N GLY A 177 -10.54 59.91 -6.38
CA GLY A 177 -11.89 60.05 -6.98
C GLY A 177 -12.86 58.91 -6.63
N GLY A 178 -12.61 58.17 -5.55
CA GLY A 178 -13.41 56.99 -5.18
C GLY A 178 -13.14 55.74 -6.01
N ALA A 179 -12.00 55.65 -6.71
CA ALA A 179 -11.56 54.40 -7.32
C ALA A 179 -11.35 53.31 -6.25
N ASP A 180 -11.64 52.05 -6.59
CA ASP A 180 -11.65 50.93 -5.64
C ASP A 180 -11.36 49.57 -6.32
N ILE A 181 -11.04 48.54 -5.53
CA ILE A 181 -10.79 47.17 -5.96
C ILE A 181 -11.62 46.18 -5.12
N SER A 182 -12.41 45.31 -5.76
CA SER A 182 -13.18 44.29 -5.06
C SER A 182 -12.31 43.11 -4.58
N ASP A 183 -12.86 42.31 -3.65
CA ASP A 183 -12.30 41.02 -3.21
C ASP A 183 -12.20 39.95 -4.31
N THR A 184 -12.90 40.17 -5.43
CA THR A 184 -12.86 39.37 -6.65
C THR A 184 -11.87 39.90 -7.70
N GLY A 185 -11.16 41.00 -7.39
CA GLY A 185 -10.16 41.59 -8.27
C GLY A 185 -10.71 42.51 -9.36
N VAL A 186 -11.96 42.98 -9.24
CA VAL A 186 -12.58 43.91 -10.21
C VAL A 186 -12.32 45.35 -9.80
N LEU A 187 -11.71 46.13 -10.69
CA LEU A 187 -11.46 47.56 -10.47
C LEU A 187 -12.70 48.41 -10.77
N THR A 188 -13.00 49.33 -9.86
CA THR A 188 -13.92 50.45 -10.05
C THR A 188 -13.11 51.72 -10.31
N GLY A 189 -13.36 52.38 -11.43
CA GLY A 189 -12.63 53.59 -11.83
C GLY A 189 -12.96 54.81 -10.96
N PRO A 190 -12.12 55.85 -11.00
CA PRO A 190 -12.37 57.09 -10.28
C PRO A 190 -13.57 57.83 -10.88
N THR A 191 -14.22 58.68 -10.09
CA THR A 191 -15.15 59.70 -10.54
C THR A 191 -14.63 61.06 -10.13
N TYR A 192 -14.40 61.91 -11.12
CA TYR A 192 -13.96 63.29 -10.92
C TYR A 192 -15.03 64.24 -11.43
N SER A 193 -15.53 65.13 -10.58
CA SER A 193 -16.58 66.07 -10.98
C SER A 193 -15.99 67.46 -11.27
N ILE A 194 -16.17 67.96 -12.50
CA ILE A 194 -15.84 69.36 -12.87
C ILE A 194 -17.09 70.02 -13.42
N GLY A 195 -17.53 71.12 -12.79
CA GLY A 195 -18.68 71.89 -13.26
C GLY A 195 -19.98 71.08 -13.32
N GLY A 196 -20.17 70.13 -12.39
CA GLY A 196 -21.35 69.25 -12.33
C GLY A 196 -21.38 68.11 -13.34
N THR A 197 -20.31 67.91 -14.12
CA THR A 197 -20.15 66.74 -15.01
C THR A 197 -19.10 65.79 -14.44
N ASP A 198 -19.42 64.51 -14.44
CA ASP A 198 -18.54 63.45 -13.96
C ASP A 198 -17.64 62.90 -15.07
N TYR A 199 -16.38 62.67 -14.73
CA TYR A 199 -15.36 62.12 -15.61
C TYR A 199 -14.75 60.88 -14.95
N THR A 200 -14.78 59.76 -15.67
CA THR A 200 -14.38 58.46 -15.12
C THR A 200 -12.96 58.04 -15.46
N ASN A 201 -12.20 58.92 -16.12
CA ASN A 201 -10.79 58.72 -16.40
C ASN A 201 -10.05 60.06 -16.43
N VAL A 202 -8.76 59.97 -16.14
CA VAL A 202 -7.86 61.11 -16.01
C VAL A 202 -7.76 61.86 -17.35
N GLY A 203 -7.63 61.16 -18.48
CA GLY A 203 -7.51 61.80 -19.80
C GLY A 203 -8.68 62.73 -20.16
N MET A 204 -9.92 62.29 -19.94
CA MET A 204 -11.11 63.11 -20.19
C MET A 204 -11.22 64.27 -19.21
N LEU A 205 -10.85 64.04 -17.94
CA LEU A 205 -10.75 65.10 -16.95
C LEU A 205 -9.80 66.22 -17.41
N TRP A 206 -8.59 65.84 -17.85
CA TRP A 206 -7.57 66.78 -18.33
C TRP A 206 -8.01 67.50 -19.60
N LEU A 207 -8.60 66.79 -20.57
CA LEU A 207 -9.13 67.41 -21.79
C LEU A 207 -10.19 68.46 -21.44
N ARG A 208 -11.11 68.15 -20.52
CA ARG A 208 -12.13 69.10 -20.08
C ARG A 208 -11.51 70.29 -19.37
N LEU A 209 -10.61 70.06 -18.41
CA LEU A 209 -9.95 71.13 -17.68
C LEU A 209 -9.22 72.09 -18.63
N THR A 210 -8.52 71.52 -19.62
CA THR A 210 -7.84 72.28 -20.68
C THR A 210 -8.83 73.13 -21.45
N LEU A 211 -9.94 72.55 -21.92
CA LEU A 211 -10.98 73.29 -22.63
C LEU A 211 -11.63 74.37 -21.77
N HIS A 212 -11.91 74.07 -20.49
CA HIS A 212 -12.51 75.00 -19.55
C HIS A 212 -11.60 76.21 -19.31
N LEU A 213 -10.28 75.99 -19.19
CA LEU A 213 -9.29 77.04 -19.01
C LEU A 213 -9.11 77.89 -20.27
N VAL A 214 -9.15 77.28 -21.46
CA VAL A 214 -9.12 78.01 -22.75
C VAL A 214 -10.36 78.91 -22.88
N ILE A 215 -11.56 78.39 -22.59
CA ILE A 215 -12.80 79.16 -22.63
C ILE A 215 -12.74 80.33 -21.64
N LEU A 216 -12.29 80.08 -20.41
CA LEU A 216 -12.13 81.12 -19.40
C LEU A 216 -11.17 82.23 -19.88
N SER A 217 -10.04 81.85 -20.48
CA SER A 217 -9.06 82.80 -21.03
C SER A 217 -9.64 83.67 -22.14
N VAL A 218 -10.45 83.09 -23.04
CA VAL A 218 -11.15 83.83 -24.11
C VAL A 218 -12.21 84.76 -23.53
N MET A 219 -12.97 84.33 -22.53
CA MET A 219 -13.99 85.14 -21.85
C MET A 219 -13.38 86.37 -21.18
N LEU A 220 -12.28 86.20 -20.44
CA LEU A 220 -11.56 87.31 -19.80
C LEU A 220 -11.01 88.30 -20.83
N CYS A 221 -10.47 87.82 -21.96
CA CYS A 221 -9.93 88.68 -23.01
C CYS A 221 -11.01 89.47 -23.77
N SER A 222 -12.25 88.97 -23.77
CA SER A 222 -13.38 89.54 -24.53
C SER A 222 -14.33 90.39 -23.67
N GLY A 223 -14.08 90.52 -22.36
CA GLY A 223 -14.95 91.27 -21.44
C GLY A 223 -16.31 90.62 -21.17
N ILE A 224 -16.48 89.33 -21.52
CA ILE A 224 -17.74 88.58 -21.35
C ILE A 224 -17.72 87.93 -19.96
N GLN A 225 -18.70 88.25 -19.11
CA GLN A 225 -18.81 87.64 -17.77
C GLN A 225 -19.32 86.19 -17.87
N PRO A 226 -18.77 85.24 -17.08
CA PRO A 226 -19.28 83.87 -17.03
C PRO A 226 -20.68 83.85 -16.40
N GLN A 227 -21.68 83.35 -17.13
CA GLN A 227 -23.01 83.09 -16.59
C GLN A 227 -22.94 81.91 -15.59
N ALA A 228 -23.24 82.16 -14.32
CA ALA A 228 -23.37 81.13 -13.31
C ALA A 228 -24.65 80.32 -13.57
N ASN A 229 -24.54 79.16 -14.19
CA ASN A 229 -25.68 78.28 -14.42
C ASN A 229 -25.98 77.47 -13.14
N SER A 230 -26.96 77.92 -12.36
CA SER A 230 -27.60 77.10 -11.33
C SER A 230 -28.87 76.48 -11.88
N ALA A 231 -28.84 75.15 -12.10
CA ALA A 231 -29.94 74.22 -12.38
C ALA A 231 -30.33 73.95 -13.87
N PRO A 232 -30.80 72.72 -14.18
CA PRO A 232 -30.93 72.24 -15.55
C PRO A 232 -32.33 72.55 -16.11
N ASN A 233 -32.42 73.39 -17.15
CA ASN A 233 -33.30 73.15 -18.29
C ASN A 233 -33.18 74.25 -19.34
N THR A 234 -33.21 73.80 -20.61
CA THR A 234 -33.59 74.54 -21.83
C THR A 234 -32.80 75.81 -22.18
N ALA A 235 -32.12 75.73 -23.33
CA ALA A 235 -31.63 76.88 -24.06
C ALA A 235 -32.74 77.91 -24.32
N LEU A 236 -32.46 79.18 -24.05
CA LEU A 236 -32.85 80.26 -24.96
C LEU A 236 -31.91 81.45 -24.79
N ILE A 237 -31.07 81.65 -25.80
CA ILE A 237 -30.38 82.90 -26.07
C ILE A 237 -31.45 83.93 -26.41
N MET A 238 -31.56 85.01 -25.63
CA MET A 238 -32.16 86.25 -26.13
C MET A 238 -31.15 87.38 -26.00
N ILE A 239 -30.78 87.92 -27.17
CA ILE A 239 -30.11 89.20 -27.34
C ILE A 239 -31.19 90.28 -27.35
N PRO A 240 -31.08 91.37 -26.58
CA PRO A 240 -31.60 92.66 -26.99
C PRO A 240 -30.48 93.54 -27.55
N VAL A 241 -30.88 94.29 -28.58
CA VAL A 241 -30.15 95.13 -29.53
C VAL A 241 -29.12 96.08 -28.90
#